data_AF-A0A0N4VYI5-F1
#
_entry.id   AF-A0A0N4VYI5-F1
#
_cell.length_a   1.000
_cell.length_b   1.000
_cell.length_c   1.000
_cell.angle_alpha   90.00
_cell.angle_beta   90.00
_cell.angle_gamma   90.00
#
_symmetry.space_group_name_H-M   'P 1'
#
loop_
_entity.id
_entity.type
_entity.pdbx_description
1 polymer ?
#
loop_
_entity_poly.entity_id
_entity_poly.type
_entity_poly.pdbx_seq_one_letter_code
_entity_poly.pdbx_strand_id
1 'polypeptide(L)' 'MSNLLGMYGQNDGNAVPDHDYPSEEGWPVGFVPVPIHTVENHIDYVSFMITVLTSYSINLQSLLKGFESWC' A
#
# COMPACT_ATOMS: atom_id res chain seq x y z
N MET A 1 -7.46 -4.45 -4.63
CA MET A 1 -6.39 -4.89 -5.56
C MET A 1 -5.05 -4.66 -4.87
N SER A 2 -4.16 -5.64 -4.89
CA SER A 2 -2.86 -5.59 -4.21
C SER A 2 -1.89 -4.68 -4.96
N ASN A 3 -1.50 -3.57 -4.34
CA ASN A 3 -0.80 -2.43 -4.95
C ASN A 3 0.53 -2.81 -5.61
N LEU A 4 1.30 -3.69 -4.98
CA LEU A 4 2.64 -4.06 -5.45
C LEU A 4 2.60 -5.11 -6.57
N LEU A 5 1.69 -6.09 -6.48
CA LEU A 5 1.54 -7.11 -7.51
C LEU A 5 1.02 -6.51 -8.83
N GLY A 6 0.16 -5.48 -8.75
CA GLY A 6 -0.32 -4.77 -9.94
C GLY A 6 0.74 -3.93 -10.63
N MET A 7 1.77 -3.48 -9.89
CA MET A 7 2.83 -2.61 -10.39
C MET A 7 4.06 -3.38 -10.89
N TYR A 8 4.40 -4.51 -10.26
CA TYR A 8 5.63 -5.26 -10.55
C TYR A 8 5.44 -6.76 -10.86
N GLY A 9 4.19 -7.24 -10.94
CA GLY A 9 3.89 -8.63 -11.28
C GLY A 9 3.40 -8.83 -12.72
N GLN A 10 3.53 -7.82 -13.58
CA GLN A 10 3.09 -7.92 -14.98
C GLN A 10 4.18 -8.62 -15.80
N ASN A 11 3.79 -9.68 -16.51
CA ASN A 11 4.67 -10.36 -17.46
C ASN A 11 4.63 -9.65 -18.83
N ASP A 12 4.98 -8.36 -18.84
CA ASP A 12 5.00 -7.51 -20.02
C ASP A 12 6.40 -7.41 -20.68
N GLY A 13 7.36 -8.19 -20.16
CA GLY A 13 8.74 -8.20 -20.62
C GLY A 13 9.64 -7.14 -19.98
N ASN A 14 9.13 -6.35 -19.02
CA ASN A 14 9.94 -5.36 -18.30
C ASN A 14 10.78 -5.97 -17.17
N ALA A 15 10.42 -7.16 -16.68
CA ALA A 15 11.15 -7.86 -15.63
C ALA A 15 12.15 -8.86 -16.26
N VAL A 16 13.45 -8.64 -16.03
CA VAL A 16 14.54 -9.45 -16.57
C VAL A 16 14.95 -10.54 -15.57
N PRO A 17 14.96 -11.82 -15.97
CA PRO A 17 15.42 -12.90 -15.10
C PRO A 17 16.90 -12.71 -14.74
N ASP A 18 17.27 -13.09 -13.51
CA ASP A 18 18.59 -12.94 -12.88
C ASP A 18 19.05 -11.48 -12.63
N HIS A 19 18.20 -10.50 -12.94
CA HIS A 19 18.41 -9.09 -12.58
C HIS A 19 17.30 -8.61 -11.63
N ASP A 20 16.04 -8.80 -12.02
CA ASP A 20 14.87 -8.30 -11.27
C ASP A 20 14.19 -9.40 -10.45
N TYR A 21 14.35 -10.67 -10.82
CA TYR A 21 13.88 -11.82 -10.05
C TYR A 21 14.76 -13.05 -10.32
N PRO A 22 14.87 -13.99 -9.36
CA PRO A 22 15.71 -15.17 -9.51
C PRO A 22 15.16 -16.12 -10.58
N SER A 23 16.04 -16.64 -11.44
CA SER A 23 15.74 -17.70 -12.42
C SER A 23 15.86 -19.09 -11.78
N GLU A 24 15.21 -19.29 -10.63
CA GLU A 24 15.23 -20.56 -9.88
C GLU A 24 13.94 -21.36 -10.06
N GLU A 25 14.06 -22.69 -10.08
CA GLU A 25 12.92 -23.60 -10.19
C GLU A 25 12.03 -23.47 -8.93
N GLY A 26 10.83 -22.92 -9.11
CA GLY A 26 9.88 -22.64 -8.04
C GLY A 26 9.53 -21.15 -7.86
N TRP A 27 10.30 -20.24 -8.47
CA TRP A 27 9.95 -18.82 -8.48
C TRP A 27 9.02 -18.47 -9.65
N PRO A 28 7.91 -17.75 -9.42
CA PRO A 28 7.02 -17.34 -10.50
C PRO A 28 7.68 -16.33 -11.43
N VAL A 29 7.66 -16.63 -12.73
CA VAL A 29 8.25 -15.78 -13.78
C VAL A 29 7.57 -14.40 -13.79
N GLY A 30 8.39 -13.35 -13.77
CA GLY A 30 7.92 -11.96 -13.76
C GLY A 30 7.48 -11.45 -12.39
N PHE A 31 7.72 -12.21 -11.31
CA PHE A 31 7.42 -11.75 -9.95
C PHE A 31 8.67 -11.11 -9.32
N VAL A 32 8.68 -9.79 -9.23
CA VAL A 32 9.78 -9.04 -8.60
C VAL A 32 9.59 -9.00 -7.08
N PRO A 33 10.58 -9.46 -6.27
CA PRO A 33 10.50 -9.35 -4.82
C PRO A 33 10.61 -7.88 -4.39
N VAL A 34 9.58 -7.38 -3.70
CA VAL A 34 9.57 -6.03 -3.12
C VAL A 34 9.73 -6.11 -1.61
N PRO A 35 10.77 -5.53 -1.01
CA PRO A 35 10.94 -5.51 0.43
C PRO A 35 9.83 -4.68 1.09
N ILE A 36 9.11 -5.30 2.02
CA ILE A 36 8.11 -4.62 2.85
C ILE A 36 8.73 -4.40 4.23
N HIS A 37 9.01 -3.13 4.55
CA HIS A 37 9.46 -2.77 5.89
C HIS A 37 8.25 -2.64 6.81
N THR A 38 8.17 -3.53 7.80
CA THR A 38 7.18 -3.47 8.87
C THR A 38 7.86 -3.08 10.17
N VAL A 39 7.25 -2.18 10.92
CA VAL A 39 7.68 -1.86 12.28
C VAL A 39 6.49 -2.03 13.22
N GLU A 40 6.75 -2.34 14.48
CA GLU A 40 5.67 -2.46 15.46
C GLU A 40 4.91 -1.13 15.60
N ASN A 41 3.58 -1.21 15.68
CA ASN A 41 2.68 -0.06 15.62
C ASN A 41 3.05 1.08 16.60
N HIS A 42 3.64 0.75 17.75
CA HIS A 42 4.01 1.73 18.77
C HIS A 42 5.21 2.63 18.39
N ILE A 43 5.97 2.28 17.35
CA ILE A 43 7.05 3.08 16.76
C ILE A 43 6.80 3.39 15.26
N ASP A 44 5.60 3.11 14.76
CA ASP A 44 5.22 3.42 13.38
C ASP A 44 4.77 4.89 13.26
N TYR A 45 5.71 5.74 12.87
CA TYR A 45 5.45 7.16 12.63
C TYR A 45 4.51 7.39 11.43
N VAL A 46 4.47 6.47 10.46
CA VAL A 46 3.63 6.60 9.26
C VAL A 46 2.18 6.27 9.59
N SER A 47 1.92 5.17 10.29
CA SER A 47 0.56 4.85 10.77
C SER A 47 0.04 5.87 11.76
N PHE A 48 0.90 6.38 12.66
CA PHE A 48 0.50 7.46 13.56
C PHE A 48 0.07 8.71 12.79
N MET A 49 0.89 9.18 11.84
CA MET A 49 0.56 10.34 11.01
C MET A 49 -0.73 10.12 10.20
N ILE A 50 -0.88 8.96 9.56
CA ILE A 50 -2.06 8.64 8.74
C ILE A 50 -3.33 8.54 9.62
N THR A 51 -3.24 7.93 10.80
CA THR A 51 -4.38 7.79 11.73
C THR A 51 -4.85 9.15 12.22
N VAL A 52 -3.92 10.05 12.54
CA VAL A 52 -4.25 11.41 12.98
C VAL A 52 -4.94 12.19 11.87
N LEU A 53 -4.37 12.20 10.66
CA LEU A 53 -4.94 12.93 9.52
C LEU A 53 -6.31 12.41 9.09
N THR A 54 -6.50 11.09 9.09
CA THR A 54 -7.80 10.47 8.75
C THR A 54 -8.84 10.71 9.84
N SER A 55 -8.45 10.69 11.12
CA SER A 55 -9.35 11.02 12.24
C SER A 55 -9.88 12.45 12.16
N TYR A 56 -9.04 13.43 11.82
CA TYR A 56 -9.50 14.81 11.63
C TYR A 56 -10.41 14.97 10.40
N SER A 57 -10.08 14.32 9.29
CA SER A 57 -10.89 14.36 8.07
C SER A 57 -12.28 13.74 8.27
N ILE A 58 -12.35 12.60 8.95
CA ILE A 58 -13.62 11.93 9.27
C ILE A 58 -14.46 12.77 10.24
N ASN A 59 -13.84 13.36 11.27
CA ASN A 59 -14.55 14.25 12.20
C ASN A 59 -15.14 15.47 11.49
N LEU A 60 -14.38 16.10 10.58
CA LEU A 60 -14.89 17.24 9.79
C LEU A 60 -16.06 16.84 8.88
N GLN A 61 -15.97 15.70 8.20
CA GLN A 61 -17.06 15.18 7.37
C GLN A 61 -18.30 14.83 8.19
N SER A 62 -18.12 14.26 9.39
CA SER A 62 -19.23 13.97 10.30
C SER A 62 -19.92 15.26 10.78
N LEU A 63 -19.16 16.32 11.04
CA LEU A 63 -19.67 17.63 11.43
C LEU A 63 -20.43 18.31 10.29
N LEU A 64 -19.89 18.25 9.07
CA LEU A 64 -20.55 18.79 7.86
C LEU A 64 -21.84 18.04 7.53
N LYS A 65 -21.85 16.71 7.60
CA LYS A 65 -23.07 15.89 7.41
C LYS A 65 -24.12 16.14 8.50
N GLY A 66 -23.68 16.43 9.73
CA GLY A 66 -24.55 16.84 10.83
C GLY A 66 -25.16 18.23 10.64
N PHE A 67 -24.49 19.12 9.90
CA PHE A 67 -25.03 20.44 9.55
C PHE A 67 -26.02 20.36 8.37
N GLU A 68 -25.75 19.52 7.37
CA GLU A 68 -26.64 19.28 6.23
C GLU A 68 -27.97 18.61 6.61
N SER A 69 -28.03 17.87 7.72
CA SER A 69 -29.28 17.25 8.20
C SER A 69 -30.18 18.18 9.01
N TRP A 70 -29.73 19.41 9.28
CA TRP A 70 -30.46 20.47 9.99
C TRP A 70 -30.99 21.57 9.04
N CYS A 71 -30.80 21.42 7.73
CA CYS A 71 -31.26 22.35 6.70
C CYS A 71 -32.35 21.74 5.81
#